data_AF-A0A4R7JLM9-F1
#
_entry.id   AF-A0A4R7JLM9-F1
#
_cell.length_a   1.000
_cell.length_b   1.000
_cell.length_c   1.000
_cell.angle_alpha   90.00
_cell.angle_beta   90.00
_cell.angle_gamma   90.00
#
_symmetry.space_group_name_H-M   'P 1'
#
loop_
_entity.id
_entity.type
_entity.pdbx_description
1 polymer ?
#
loop_
_entity_poly.entity_id
_entity_poly.type
_entity_poly.pdbx_seq_one_letter_code
_entity_poly.pdbx_strand_id
1 'polypeptide(L)' 'MKEYKVETLTFRAKLTFDRNHLAKSSNKAIQEKLDEYAKNGWRLVSTNTTEYSMDMYVYLFFEK' A
#
# COMPACT_ATOMS: atom_id res chain seq x y z
N MET A 1 7.02 23.19 -9.35
CA MET A 1 7.95 22.05 -9.31
C MET A 1 7.15 20.84 -8.89
N LYS A 2 7.46 19.64 -9.43
CA LYS A 2 6.77 18.42 -8.98
C LYS A 2 7.17 18.10 -7.55
N GLU A 3 6.18 17.81 -6.71
CA GLU A 3 6.39 17.27 -5.36
C GLU A 3 6.26 15.75 -5.40
N TYR A 4 7.12 15.05 -4.66
CA TYR A 4 7.11 13.58 -4.59
C TYR A 4 6.90 13.10 -3.16
N LYS A 5 6.15 12.00 -3.02
CA LYS A 5 5.89 11.36 -1.74
C LYS A 5 5.95 9.84 -1.87
N VAL A 6 6.45 9.19 -0.81
CA VAL A 6 6.46 7.73 -0.68
C VAL A 6 5.65 7.35 0.55
N GLU A 7 4.73 6.41 0.39
CA GLU A 7 4.00 5.78 1.48
C GLU A 7 4.40 4.31 1.56
N THR A 8 4.68 3.80 2.77
CA THR A 8 4.95 2.38 3.00
C THR A 8 3.87 1.79 3.89
N LEU A 9 3.20 0.76 3.39
CA LEU A 9 2.22 -0.02 4.13
C LEU A 9 2.80 -1.39 4.44
N THR A 10 2.69 -1.84 5.69
CA THR A 10 3.22 -3.15 6.13
C THR A 10 2.07 -4.05 6.53
N PHE A 11 2.07 -5.28 6.00
CA PHE A 11 1.04 -6.28 6.27
C PHE A 11 1.69 -7.56 6.74
N ARG A 12 1.27 -8.05 7.90
CA ARG A 12 1.74 -9.31 8.45
C ARG A 12 0.79 -10.45 8.15
N ALA A 13 1.30 -11.52 7.56
CA ALA A 13 0.60 -12.77 7.38
C ALA A 13 0.20 -13.34 8.75
N LYS A 14 -1.06 -13.76 8.84
CA LYS A 14 -1.64 -14.40 10.01
C LYS A 14 -1.82 -15.89 9.75
N LEU A 15 -1.73 -16.69 10.81
CA LEU A 15 -2.12 -18.09 10.75
C LEU A 15 -3.65 -18.17 10.69
N THR A 16 -4.19 -18.35 9.48
CA THR A 16 -5.63 -18.45 9.21
C THR A 16 -5.88 -19.40 8.05
N PHE A 17 -7.07 -20.01 8.01
CA PHE A 17 -7.52 -20.82 6.89
C PHE A 17 -7.89 -19.99 5.65
N ASP A 18 -8.07 -18.67 5.83
CA ASP A 18 -8.28 -17.75 4.71
C ASP A 18 -6.97 -17.45 3.98
N ARG A 19 -6.73 -18.18 2.89
CA ARG A 19 -5.56 -18.00 2.02
C ARG A 19 -5.45 -16.59 1.43
N ASN A 20 -6.57 -15.86 1.35
CA ASN A 20 -6.62 -14.51 0.76
C ASN A 20 -6.64 -13.40 1.81
N HIS A 21 -6.44 -13.71 3.11
CA HIS A 21 -6.56 -12.71 4.18
C HIS A 21 -5.63 -11.52 3.98
N LEU A 22 -4.39 -11.77 3.52
CA LEU A 22 -3.38 -10.74 3.34
C LEU A 22 -3.82 -9.75 2.24
N ALA A 23 -4.25 -10.28 1.09
CA ALA A 23 -4.79 -9.51 -0.02
C ALA A 23 -6.03 -8.70 0.37
N LYS A 24 -6.95 -9.29 1.15
CA LYS A 24 -8.15 -8.57 1.64
C LYS A 24 -7.76 -7.39 2.53
N SER A 25 -6.86 -7.62 3.48
CA SER A 25 -6.39 -6.57 4.39
C SER A 25 -5.60 -5.49 3.67
N SER A 26 -4.74 -5.87 2.72
CA SER A 26 -3.90 -4.94 1.99
C SER A 26 -4.72 -4.10 1.03
N ASN A 27 -5.66 -4.69 0.29
CA ASN A 27 -6.50 -3.95 -0.65
C ASN A 27 -7.32 -2.87 0.07
N LYS A 28 -7.88 -3.19 1.23
CA LYS A 28 -8.65 -2.21 2.01
C LYS A 28 -7.76 -1.02 2.43
N ALA A 29 -6.62 -1.28 3.06
CA ALA A 29 -5.73 -0.23 3.54
C ALA A 29 -5.08 0.58 2.41
N ILE A 30 -4.71 -0.07 1.30
CA ILE A 30 -4.18 0.60 0.11
C ILE A 30 -5.26 1.51 -0.49
N GLN A 31 -6.49 1.05 -0.63
CA GLN A 31 -7.59 1.87 -1.16
C GLN A 31 -7.82 3.11 -0.29
N GLU A 32 -7.88 2.94 1.04
CA GLU A 32 -8.03 4.07 1.98
C GLU A 32 -6.92 5.11 1.79
N LYS A 33 -5.67 4.68 1.57
CA LYS A 33 -4.55 5.59 1.30
C LYS A 33 -4.63 6.26 -0.07
N LEU A 34 -5.02 5.52 -1.10
CA LEU A 34 -5.23 6.09 -2.43
C LEU A 34 -6.31 7.17 -2.40
N ASP A 35 -7.42 6.92 -1.71
CA ASP A 35 -8.52 7.88 -1.59
C ASP A 35 -8.11 9.12 -0.79
N GLU A 36 -7.38 8.95 0.31
CA GLU A 36 -6.83 10.05 1.11
C GLU A 36 -5.92 10.95 0.25
N TYR A 37 -5.01 10.34 -0.50
CA TYR A 37 -4.01 11.08 -1.27
C TYR A 37 -4.59 11.70 -2.53
N ALA A 38 -5.52 11.02 -3.21
CA ALA A 38 -6.27 11.58 -4.33
C ALA A 38 -7.06 12.83 -3.91
N LYS A 39 -7.73 12.81 -2.74
CA LYS A 39 -8.41 14.00 -2.18
C LYS A 39 -7.47 15.17 -1.93
N ASN A 40 -6.21 14.88 -1.61
CA ASN A 40 -5.16 15.86 -1.38
C ASN A 40 -4.43 16.29 -2.67
N GLY A 41 -4.87 15.82 -3.84
CA GLY A 41 -4.32 16.17 -5.14
C GLY A 41 -3.07 15.39 -5.55
N TRP A 42 -2.72 14.33 -4.82
CA TRP A 42 -1.61 13.44 -5.20
C TRP A 42 -2.07 12.40 -6.21
N ARG A 43 -1.20 12.09 -7.17
CA ARG A 43 -1.40 11.04 -8.17
C ARG A 43 -0.44 9.88 -7.90
N LEU A 44 -0.96 8.66 -7.86
CA LEU A 44 -0.13 7.46 -7.83
C LEU A 44 0.62 7.32 -9.17
N VAL A 45 1.94 7.18 -9.11
CA VAL A 45 2.81 7.04 -10.30
C VAL A 45 3.48 5.69 -10.41
N SER A 46 3.71 5.01 -9.27
CA SER A 46 4.35 3.70 -9.26
C SER A 46 4.04 2.97 -7.95
N THR A 47 4.27 1.66 -7.96
CA THR A 47 4.18 0.81 -6.78
C THR A 47 5.36 -0.16 -6.77
N ASN A 48 5.74 -0.61 -5.58
CA ASN A 48 6.68 -1.72 -5.41
C ASN A 48 6.24 -2.55 -4.19
N THR A 49 6.63 -3.81 -4.16
CA THR A 49 6.34 -4.72 -3.05
C THR A 49 7.57 -5.56 -2.73
N THR A 50 7.89 -5.71 -1.46
CA THR A 50 8.89 -6.68 -0.99
C THR A 50 8.31 -7.52 0.13
N GLU A 51 8.70 -8.78 0.17
CA GLU A 51 8.29 -9.72 1.20
C GLU A 51 9.52 -10.13 2.01
N TYR A 52 9.36 -10.19 3.33
CA TYR A 52 10.37 -10.70 4.24
C TYR A 52 9.71 -11.55 5.32
N SER A 53 9.99 -12.86 5.29
CA SER A 53 9.38 -13.83 6.21
C SER A 53 7.85 -13.79 6.15
N MET A 54 7.18 -13.32 7.20
CA MET A 54 5.72 -13.20 7.27
C MET A 54 5.23 -11.78 6.99
N ASP A 55 6.10 -10.83 6.66
CA ASP A 55 5.75 -9.44 6.47
C ASP A 55 5.86 -9.04 5.00
N MET A 56 4.83 -8.38 4.48
CA MET A 56 4.76 -7.79 3.14
C MET A 56 4.78 -6.27 3.25
N TYR A 57 5.71 -5.63 2.56
CA TYR A 57 5.86 -4.18 2.51
C TYR A 57 5.44 -3.70 1.13
N VAL A 58 4.49 -2.77 1.09
CA VAL A 58 3.97 -2.17 -0.14
C VAL A 58 4.35 -0.70 -0.15
N TYR A 59 5.09 -0.30 -1.18
CA TYR A 59 5.48 1.08 -1.44
C TYR A 59 4.57 1.69 -2.48
N LEU A 60 4.01 2.85 -2.17
CA LEU A 60 3.21 3.65 -3.08
C LEU A 60 3.95 4.96 -3.34
N PHE A 61 4.25 5.24 -4.62
CA PHE A 61 4.97 6.44 -5.04
C PHE A 61 3.97 7.41 -5.66
N PHE A 62 4.00 8.67 -5.19
CA PHE A 62 3.07 9.70 -5.62
C PHE A 62 3.80 10.94 -6.17
N GLU A 63 3.15 11.64 -7.09
CA GLU A 63 3.52 12.98 -7.54
C GLU A 63 2.36 13.97 -7.37
N LYS A 64 2.67 15.25 -7.17
CA LYS A 64 1.73 16.37 -7.17
C LYS A 64 2.31 17.58 -7.91
#